data_AF-A0A7W1AQP1-F1
#
_entry.id   AF-A0A7W1AQP1-F1
#
_cell.length_a   1.000
_cell.length_b   1.000
_cell.length_c   1.000
_cell.angle_alpha   90.00
_cell.angle_beta   90.00
_cell.angle_gamma   90.00
#
_symmetry.space_group_name_H-M   'P 1'
#
loop_
_entity.id
_entity.type
_entity.pdbx_description
1 polymer ?
#
loop_
_entity_poly.entity_id
_entity_poly.type
_entity_poly.pdbx_seq_one_letter_code
_entity_poly.pdbx_strand_id
1 'polypeptide(L)'
;MEPTQGAFAPLPADAGTPPSHSARKGSLKNPEVVENVPGHVIPILEREFDDFDNEAEKFLGGETAEDEFIKFRLKQGVYGQRQADVQMIRVKLPMGGVTPDQMDAFASVVEKYAPLDKAHIT
;
A
#
# COMPACT_ATOMS: atom_id res chain seq x y z
N MET A 1 58.64 -36.27 8.84
CA MET A 1 58.15 -34.94 8.47
C MET A 1 56.64 -34.95 8.65
N GLU A 2 56.20 -34.55 9.84
CA GLU A 2 54.79 -34.35 10.15
C GLU A 2 54.65 -32.95 10.75
N PRO A 3 53.82 -32.06 10.18
CA PRO A 3 53.71 -30.69 10.64
C PRO A 3 52.76 -30.55 11.84
N THR A 4 53.25 -29.75 12.78
CA THR A 4 52.67 -29.08 13.94
C THR A 4 51.17 -28.79 13.89
N GLN A 5 50.43 -29.28 14.89
CA GLN A 5 49.05 -28.88 15.20
C GLN A 5 49.04 -27.43 15.71
N GLY A 6 48.56 -26.50 14.89
CA GLY A 6 48.24 -25.13 15.29
C GLY A 6 46.87 -25.07 15.93
N ALA A 7 46.81 -24.74 17.22
CA ALA A 7 45.58 -24.50 17.96
C ALA A 7 44.84 -23.29 17.38
N PHE A 8 43.64 -23.52 16.82
CA PHE A 8 42.72 -22.46 16.41
C PHE A 8 41.92 -22.02 17.64
N ALA A 9 42.24 -20.86 18.21
CA ALA A 9 41.44 -20.25 19.26
C ALA A 9 40.05 -19.88 18.69
N PRO A 10 38.95 -20.07 19.45
CA PRO A 10 37.64 -19.61 18.98
C PRO A 10 37.61 -18.08 18.95
N LEU A 11 37.10 -17.54 17.85
CA LEU A 11 36.85 -16.11 17.64
C LEU A 11 35.91 -15.56 18.75
N PRO A 12 36.07 -14.30 19.18
CA PRO A 12 35.24 -13.72 20.23
C PRO A 12 33.77 -13.69 19.78
N ALA A 13 32.89 -14.08 20.70
CA ALA A 13 31.44 -13.96 20.53
C ALA A 13 31.10 -12.49 20.30
N ASP A 14 30.62 -12.16 19.10
CA ASP A 14 29.97 -10.89 18.84
C ASP A 14 28.84 -10.74 19.84
N ALA A 15 28.99 -9.78 20.76
CA ALA A 15 27.94 -9.30 21.63
C ALA A 15 26.88 -8.59 20.78
N GLY A 16 26.03 -9.40 20.13
CA GLY A 16 24.78 -8.95 19.55
C GLY A 16 23.90 -8.39 20.66
N THR A 17 23.98 -7.08 20.86
CA THR A 17 22.99 -6.33 21.63
C THR A 17 21.61 -6.66 21.02
N PRO A 18 20.64 -7.18 21.79
CA PRO A 18 19.32 -7.45 21.24
C PRO A 18 18.67 -6.11 20.90
N PRO A 19 18.13 -5.89 19.69
CA PRO A 19 17.28 -4.74 19.45
C PRO A 19 15.94 -5.00 20.17
N SER A 20 15.89 -4.64 21.44
CA SER A 20 14.64 -4.42 22.15
C SER A 20 14.11 -3.06 21.76
N HIS A 21 13.14 -3.03 20.84
CA HIS A 21 11.98 -2.14 20.99
C HIS A 21 10.76 -2.79 20.33
N SER A 22 9.93 -3.38 21.19
CA SER A 22 8.54 -3.75 20.92
C SER A 22 7.76 -2.53 20.43
N ALA A 23 7.80 -2.27 19.13
CA ALA A 23 6.83 -1.40 18.48
C ALA A 23 5.54 -2.19 18.27
N ARG A 24 4.39 -1.57 18.56
CA ARG A 24 3.07 -2.16 18.28
C ARG A 24 3.02 -2.55 16.79
N LYS A 25 2.52 -3.74 16.52
CA LYS A 25 2.21 -4.26 15.18
C LYS A 25 1.50 -3.16 14.36
N GLY A 26 2.03 -2.76 13.19
CA GLY A 26 1.46 -1.71 12.33
C GLY A 26 1.86 -0.24 12.63
N SER A 27 2.90 0.01 13.42
CA SER A 27 3.34 1.38 13.74
C SER A 27 4.21 2.04 12.66
N LEU A 28 4.35 3.38 12.69
CA LEU A 28 5.20 4.17 11.77
C LEU A 28 6.69 3.77 11.77
N LYS A 29 7.14 3.11 12.85
CA LYS A 29 8.51 2.60 13.02
C LYS A 29 8.64 1.09 12.75
N ASN A 30 7.53 0.39 12.55
CA ASN A 30 7.47 -1.01 12.16
C ASN A 30 6.23 -1.22 11.27
N PRO A 31 6.23 -0.69 10.04
CA PRO A 31 5.19 -0.99 9.07
C PRO A 31 5.33 -2.47 8.78
N GLU A 32 4.29 -3.26 9.02
CA GLU A 32 4.32 -4.65 8.60
C GLU A 32 4.32 -4.68 7.08
N VAL A 33 5.52 -4.65 6.49
CA VAL A 33 5.72 -5.04 5.11
C VAL A 33 5.52 -6.53 5.09
N VAL A 34 4.34 -6.99 4.67
CA VAL A 34 4.17 -8.40 4.31
C VAL A 34 4.96 -8.61 3.02
N GLU A 35 6.26 -8.85 3.16
CA GLU A 35 7.12 -9.27 2.06
C GLU A 35 6.62 -10.65 1.60
N ASN A 36 6.17 -10.73 0.35
CA ASN A 36 5.55 -11.90 -0.30
C ASN A 36 4.17 -12.30 0.23
N VAL A 37 3.13 -11.56 -0.18
CA VAL A 37 1.80 -12.16 -0.36
C VAL A 37 1.79 -12.89 -1.71
N PRO A 38 1.65 -14.23 -1.76
CA PRO A 38 1.56 -14.95 -3.03
C PRO A 38 0.46 -14.35 -3.91
N GLY A 39 0.80 -13.98 -5.15
CA GLY A 39 -0.15 -13.39 -6.10
C GLY A 39 -0.33 -11.87 -6.04
N HIS A 40 0.37 -11.15 -5.14
CA HIS A 40 0.30 -9.68 -5.09
C HIS A 40 1.68 -9.07 -5.32
N VAL A 41 1.78 -8.26 -6.39
CA VAL A 41 3.00 -7.50 -6.72
C VAL A 41 3.11 -6.23 -5.88
N ILE A 42 1.98 -5.69 -5.42
CA ILE A 42 1.90 -4.49 -4.57
C ILE A 42 1.52 -4.95 -3.16
N PRO A 43 2.28 -4.56 -2.11
CA PRO A 43 1.92 -4.89 -0.74
C PRO A 43 0.60 -4.20 -0.37
N ILE A 44 -0.30 -4.95 0.28
CA ILE A 44 -1.53 -4.39 0.82
C ILE A 44 -1.20 -3.82 2.20
N LEU A 45 -1.35 -2.52 2.38
CA LEU A 45 -1.18 -1.84 3.65
C LEU A 45 -2.56 -1.48 4.19
N GLU A 46 -3.07 -2.25 5.16
CA GLU A 46 -4.43 -2.04 5.70
C GLU A 46 -4.65 -0.60 6.19
N ARG A 47 -3.62 -0.01 6.79
CA ARG A 47 -3.65 1.37 7.27
C ARG A 47 -3.86 2.41 6.15
N GLU A 48 -3.49 2.12 4.91
CA GLU A 48 -3.75 3.06 3.81
C GLU A 48 -5.26 3.24 3.56
N PHE A 49 -6.07 2.21 3.83
CA PHE A 49 -7.53 2.32 3.77
C PHE A 49 -8.05 3.22 4.89
N ASP A 50 -7.63 2.96 6.13
CA ASP A 50 -8.02 3.78 7.29
C ASP A 50 -7.60 5.25 7.11
N ASP A 51 -6.37 5.49 6.67
CA ASP A 51 -5.85 6.84 6.44
C ASP A 51 -6.63 7.54 5.31
N PHE A 52 -7.04 6.81 4.26
CA PHE A 52 -7.87 7.37 3.19
C PHE A 52 -9.28 7.73 3.66
N ASP A 53 -9.94 6.83 4.39
CA ASP A 53 -11.29 7.04 4.90
C ASP A 53 -11.32 8.24 5.86
N ASN A 54 -10.36 8.32 6.78
CA ASN A 54 -10.25 9.45 7.72
C ASN A 54 -10.06 10.80 6.99
N GLU A 55 -9.19 10.86 5.98
CA GLU A 55 -8.96 12.11 5.23
C GLU A 55 -10.15 12.47 4.32
N ALA A 56 -10.83 11.48 3.76
CA ALA A 56 -12.05 11.68 2.99
C ALA A 56 -13.19 12.20 3.87
N GLU A 57 -13.39 11.64 5.06
CA GLU A 57 -14.40 12.09 6.03
C GLU A 57 -14.15 13.52 6.49
N LYS A 58 -12.90 13.88 6.82
CA LYS A 58 -12.53 15.26 7.18
C LYS A 58 -12.81 16.25 6.05
N PHE A 59 -12.49 15.88 4.81
CA PHE A 59 -12.78 16.72 3.65
C PHE A 59 -14.30 16.89 3.45
N LEU A 60 -15.07 15.81 3.54
CA LEU A 60 -16.53 15.86 3.46
C LEU A 60 -17.16 16.65 4.63
N GLY A 61 -16.52 16.63 5.81
CA GLY A 61 -16.86 17.44 6.97
C GLY A 61 -16.44 18.91 6.88
N GLY A 62 -15.68 19.30 5.85
CA GLY A 62 -15.19 20.67 5.64
C GLY A 62 -14.01 21.07 6.53
N GLU A 63 -13.36 20.11 7.19
CA GLU A 63 -12.20 20.34 8.06
C GLU A 63 -10.89 20.49 7.28
N THR A 64 -10.81 19.90 6.09
CA THR A 64 -9.64 19.94 5.21
C THR A 64 -9.88 20.89 4.04
N ALA A 65 -8.91 21.77 3.76
CA ALA A 65 -8.97 22.66 2.60
C ALA A 65 -8.93 21.86 1.28
N GLU A 66 -9.64 22.33 0.26
CA GLU A 66 -9.74 21.64 -1.02
C GLU A 66 -8.37 21.44 -1.71
N ASP A 67 -7.47 22.43 -1.62
CA ASP A 67 -6.15 22.34 -2.23
C ASP A 67 -5.24 21.31 -1.55
N GLU A 68 -5.42 21.08 -0.25
CA GLU A 68 -4.74 20.05 0.53
C GLU A 68 -5.31 18.67 0.18
N PHE A 69 -6.63 18.53 0.15
CA PHE A 69 -7.28 17.29 -0.21
C PHE A 69 -7.00 16.87 -1.65
N ILE A 70 -6.92 17.81 -2.60
CA ILE A 70 -6.50 17.55 -3.98
C ILE A 70 -5.12 16.89 -4.00
N LYS A 71 -4.14 17.44 -3.27
CA LYS A 71 -2.77 16.88 -3.23
C LYS A 71 -2.75 15.48 -2.63
N PHE A 72 -3.58 15.23 -1.62
CA PHE A 72 -3.72 13.92 -0.99
C PHE A 72 -4.31 12.89 -1.96
N ARG A 73 -5.51 13.14 -2.49
CA ARG A 73 -6.25 12.18 -3.32
C ARG A 73 -5.55 11.88 -4.66
N LEU A 74 -4.81 12.85 -5.22
CA LEU A 74 -4.04 12.65 -6.45
C LEU A 74 -2.96 11.57 -6.30
N LYS A 75 -2.33 11.47 -5.12
CA LYS A 75 -1.33 10.42 -4.84
C LYS A 75 -1.96 9.03 -4.78
N GLN A 76 -3.23 8.97 -4.36
CA GLN A 76 -4.03 7.75 -4.26
C GLN A 76 -4.69 7.35 -5.60
N GLY A 77 -4.40 8.09 -6.68
CA GLY A 77 -4.95 7.78 -8.01
C GLY A 77 -6.38 8.27 -8.21
N VAL A 78 -6.88 9.15 -7.34
CA VAL A 78 -8.21 9.76 -7.46
C VAL A 78 -8.06 11.17 -8.04
N TYR A 79 -8.71 11.41 -9.17
CA TYR A 79 -8.62 12.64 -9.94
C TYR A 79 -9.98 13.33 -10.00
N GLY A 80 -9.99 14.67 -9.90
CA GLY A 80 -11.20 15.43 -10.20
C GLY A 80 -11.49 15.48 -11.69
N GLN A 81 -12.76 15.38 -12.07
CA GLN A 81 -13.20 15.71 -13.41
C GLN A 81 -13.55 17.21 -13.49
N ARG A 82 -13.70 17.76 -14.70
CA ARG A 82 -14.20 19.14 -14.89
C ARG A 82 -15.66 19.31 -14.48
N GLN A 83 -16.40 18.21 -14.39
CA GLN A 83 -17.76 18.19 -13.88
C GLN A 83 -17.70 18.16 -12.36
N ALA A 84 -18.55 18.99 -11.73
CA ALA A 84 -18.70 18.98 -10.28
C ALA A 84 -19.09 17.57 -9.80
N ASP A 85 -18.56 17.20 -8.64
CA ASP A 85 -18.88 15.95 -7.94
C ASP A 85 -18.56 14.64 -8.67
N VAL A 86 -17.83 14.71 -9.79
CA VAL A 86 -17.35 13.51 -10.52
C VAL A 86 -15.85 13.33 -10.33
N GLN A 87 -15.46 12.11 -9.98
CA GLN A 87 -14.07 11.73 -9.78
C GLN A 87 -13.69 10.53 -10.66
N MET A 88 -12.48 10.55 -11.19
CA MET A 88 -11.89 9.46 -11.96
C MET A 88 -10.90 8.70 -11.06
N ILE A 89 -11.05 7.38 -10.99
CA ILE A 89 -10.17 6.50 -10.22
C ILE A 89 -9.26 5.75 -11.19
N ARG A 90 -7.95 5.90 -11.02
CA ARG A 90 -6.95 5.15 -11.77
C ARG A 90 -6.50 3.95 -10.96
N VAL A 91 -6.83 2.76 -11.44
CA VAL A 91 -6.37 1.50 -10.85
C VAL A 91 -5.11 1.03 -11.55
N LYS A 92 -4.09 0.62 -10.78
CA LYS A 92 -2.84 0.07 -11.32
C LYS A 92 -2.96 -1.44 -11.45
N LEU A 93 -2.72 -1.95 -12.66
CA LEU A 93 -2.61 -3.38 -12.95
C LEU A 93 -1.15 -3.72 -13.29
N PRO A 94 -0.38 -4.28 -12.34
CA PRO A 94 1.00 -4.68 -12.60
C PRO A 94 1.07 -5.64 -13.80
N MET A 95 1.87 -5.27 -14.80
CA MET A 95 2.03 -6.03 -16.05
C MET A 95 0.72 -6.26 -16.83
N GLY A 96 -0.36 -5.52 -16.52
CA GLY A 96 -1.68 -5.72 -17.10
C GLY A 96 -2.36 -7.04 -16.70
N GLY A 97 -1.85 -7.72 -15.67
CA GLY A 97 -2.43 -8.98 -15.18
C GLY A 97 -3.73 -8.74 -14.44
N VAL A 98 -4.81 -9.39 -14.88
CA VAL A 98 -6.12 -9.40 -14.22
C VAL A 98 -6.78 -10.77 -14.43
N THR A 99 -7.32 -11.35 -13.36
CA THR A 99 -8.09 -12.60 -13.47
C THR A 99 -9.54 -12.31 -13.88
N PRO A 100 -10.30 -13.29 -14.41
CA PRO A 100 -11.72 -13.11 -14.69
C PRO A 100 -12.52 -12.61 -13.48
N ASP A 101 -12.29 -13.20 -12.30
CA ASP A 101 -12.97 -12.79 -11.06
C ASP A 101 -12.65 -11.33 -10.67
N GLN A 102 -11.42 -10.87 -10.90
CA GLN A 102 -11.05 -9.47 -10.68
C GLN A 102 -11.71 -8.53 -11.69
N MET A 103 -11.90 -8.97 -12.93
CA MET A 103 -12.66 -8.22 -13.94
C MET A 103 -14.13 -8.10 -13.55
N ASP A 104 -14.74 -9.16 -13.03
CA ASP A 104 -16.12 -9.14 -12.52
C ASP A 104 -16.26 -8.21 -11.30
N ALA A 105 -15.23 -8.15 -10.45
CA ALA A 105 -15.18 -7.17 -9.36
C ALA A 105 -15.13 -5.72 -9.90
N PHE A 106 -14.36 -5.44 -10.96
CA PHE A 106 -14.39 -4.13 -11.60
C PHE A 106 -15.75 -3.80 -12.21
N ALA A 107 -16.40 -4.78 -12.88
CA ALA A 107 -17.74 -4.60 -13.42
C ALA A 107 -18.75 -4.22 -12.32
N SER A 108 -18.73 -4.94 -11.20
CA SER A 108 -19.61 -4.67 -10.05
C SER A 108 -19.43 -3.25 -9.48
N VAL A 109 -18.19 -2.75 -9.45
CA VAL A 109 -17.87 -1.38 -9.00
C VAL A 109 -18.39 -0.35 -10.00
N VAL A 110 -18.19 -0.59 -11.30
CA VAL A 110 -18.63 0.30 -12.37
C VAL A 110 -20.16 0.43 -12.37
N GLU A 111 -20.89 -0.67 -12.32
CA GLU A 111 -22.36 -0.67 -12.29
C GLU A 111 -22.92 0.06 -11.05
N LYS A 112 -22.20 0.02 -9.93
CA LYS A 112 -22.65 0.65 -8.68
C LYS A 112 -22.34 2.14 -8.59
N TYR A 113 -21.19 2.57 -9.12
CA TYR A 113 -20.65 3.91 -8.87
C TYR A 113 -20.44 4.76 -10.12
N ALA A 114 -20.37 4.16 -11.32
CA ALA A 114 -20.20 4.91 -12.55
C ALA A 114 -21.57 5.21 -13.19
N PRO A 115 -21.93 6.48 -13.41
CA PRO A 115 -23.27 6.86 -13.88
C PRO A 115 -23.58 6.43 -15.32
N LEU A 116 -22.58 6.01 -16.08
CA LEU A 116 -22.70 5.63 -17.49
C LEU A 116 -22.37 4.16 -17.75
N ASP A 117 -22.15 3.35 -16.70
CA ASP A 117 -21.71 1.95 -16.79
C ASP A 117 -20.48 1.78 -17.71
N LYS A 118 -19.56 2.75 -17.65
CA LYS A 118 -18.37 2.81 -18.51
C LYS A 118 -17.10 2.83 -17.68
N ALA A 119 -16.15 2.01 -18.11
CA ALA A 119 -14.75 2.07 -17.69
C ALA A 119 -13.85 2.28 -18.91
N HIS A 120 -12.71 2.93 -18.69
CA HIS A 120 -11.68 3.11 -19.71
C HIS A 120 -10.42 2.36 -19.32
N ILE A 121 -9.89 1.55 -20.24
CA ILE A 121 -8.63 0.83 -20.08
C ILE A 121 -7.54 1.61 -20.81
N THR A 122 -6.41 1.84 -20.15
CA THR A 122 -5.24 2.57 -20.68
C THR A 122 -4.02 1.69 -20.75
#